data_AF-A0A5N5TEK0-F1
#
_entry.id   AF-A0A5N5TEK0-F1
#
_cell.length_a   1.000
_cell.length_b   1.000
_cell.length_c   1.000
_cell.angle_alpha   90.00
_cell.angle_beta   90.00
_cell.angle_gamma   90.00
#
_symmetry.space_group_name_H-M   'P 1'
#
loop_
_entity.id
_entity.type
_entity.pdbx_description
1 polymer ?
#
loop_
_entity_poly.entity_id
_entity_poly.type
_entity_poly.pdbx_seq_one_letter_code
_entity_poly.pdbx_strand_id
1 'polypeptide(L)'
;VIFCRSGYEKASKNFDEEDLKVDCTGYHFMITGANSGIGKCVTTSIAERGGTIHMVCRNETAGNETKLAIMKTTEMRIFMFMFLIFHKAWKWLNFVKNLEEPMIP
;
A
#
# COMPACT_ATOMS: atom_id res chain seq x y z
N VAL A 1 -4.87 -4.71 -20.57
CA VAL A 1 -4.46 -3.32 -20.18
C VAL A 1 -3.09 -3.06 -20.80
N ILE A 2 -2.94 -1.99 -21.58
CA ILE A 2 -1.64 -1.60 -22.14
C ILE A 2 -0.99 -0.63 -21.14
N PHE A 3 0.13 -1.01 -20.53
CA PHE A 3 0.87 -0.18 -19.57
C PHE A 3 1.83 0.79 -20.28
N CYS A 4 1.30 1.58 -21.21
CA CYS A 4 2.03 2.62 -21.93
C CYS A 4 1.22 3.92 -21.92
N ARG A 5 1.87 5.03 -22.28
CA ARG A 5 1.24 6.36 -22.31
C ARG A 5 -0.11 6.38 -23.04
N SER A 6 -0.17 5.76 -24.23
CA SER A 6 -1.40 5.67 -25.03
C SER A 6 -2.53 4.87 -24.32
N GLY A 7 -2.16 3.87 -23.52
CA GLY A 7 -3.11 3.14 -22.68
C GLY A 7 -3.66 4.00 -21.54
N TYR A 8 -2.78 4.75 -20.86
CA TYR A 8 -3.17 5.70 -19.82
C TYR A 8 -4.11 6.79 -20.36
N GLU A 9 -3.74 7.47 -21.46
CA GLU A 9 -4.54 8.54 -22.07
C GLU A 9 -5.93 8.07 -22.54
N LYS A 10 -6.07 6.78 -22.89
CA LYS A 10 -7.35 6.20 -23.23
C LYS A 10 -8.20 5.92 -21.99
N ALA A 11 -7.59 5.37 -20.94
CA ALA A 11 -8.28 5.05 -19.69
C ALA A 11 -8.70 6.31 -18.91
N SER A 12 -7.86 7.34 -18.90
CA SER A 12 -8.10 8.58 -18.15
C SER A 12 -9.36 9.34 -18.60
N LYS A 13 -9.83 9.12 -19.83
CA LYS A 13 -11.05 9.78 -20.35
C LYS A 13 -12.33 9.37 -19.64
N ASN A 14 -12.33 8.17 -19.06
CA ASN A 14 -13.48 7.61 -18.34
C ASN A 14 -13.23 7.58 -16.82
N PHE A 15 -12.17 8.24 -16.34
CA PHE A 15 -11.86 8.30 -14.92
C PHE A 15 -12.72 9.38 -14.27
N ASP A 16 -13.46 9.01 -13.24
CA ASP A 16 -14.20 9.94 -12.39
C ASP A 16 -13.39 10.22 -11.12
N GLU A 17 -13.04 11.49 -10.88
CA GLU A 17 -12.33 11.88 -9.66
C GLU A 17 -13.19 11.68 -8.40
N GLU A 18 -14.51 11.66 -8.53
CA GLU A 18 -15.41 11.41 -7.41
C GLU A 18 -15.27 9.98 -6.86
N ASP A 19 -14.83 9.01 -7.68
CA ASP A 19 -14.53 7.64 -7.23
C ASP A 19 -13.41 7.61 -6.18
N LEU A 20 -12.63 8.69 -6.06
CA LEU A 20 -11.61 8.84 -5.03
C LEU A 20 -12.16 9.36 -3.69
N LYS A 21 -13.41 9.82 -3.60
CA LYS A 21 -13.99 10.30 -2.34
C LYS A 21 -14.57 9.15 -1.52
N VAL A 22 -13.68 8.28 -1.05
CA VAL A 22 -14.00 7.13 -0.22
C VAL A 22 -13.28 7.22 1.12
N ASP A 23 -13.99 6.91 2.20
CA ASP A 23 -13.39 6.73 3.52
C ASP A 23 -12.80 5.32 3.61
N CYS A 24 -11.49 5.24 3.90
CA CYS A 24 -10.77 3.99 4.04
C CYS A 24 -10.63 3.55 5.50
N THR A 25 -11.19 4.30 6.45
CA THR A 25 -11.15 3.98 7.89
C THR A 25 -11.71 2.59 8.17
N GLY A 26 -10.99 1.82 8.98
CA GLY A 26 -11.37 0.44 9.33
C GLY A 26 -11.04 -0.61 8.27
N TYR A 27 -10.54 -0.21 7.09
CA TYR A 27 -10.09 -1.15 6.06
C TYR A 27 -8.56 -1.33 6.08
N HIS A 28 -8.13 -2.52 5.67
CA HIS A 28 -6.73 -2.90 5.56
C HIS A 28 -6.33 -3.14 4.11
N PHE A 29 -5.21 -2.53 3.69
CA PHE A 29 -4.73 -2.59 2.31
C PHE A 29 -3.32 -3.18 2.27
N MET A 30 -3.12 -4.24 1.51
CA MET A 30 -1.78 -4.73 1.18
C MET A 30 -1.31 -4.08 -0.13
N ILE A 31 -0.16 -3.41 -0.09
CA ILE A 31 0.40 -2.75 -1.27
C ILE A 31 1.77 -3.35 -1.58
N THR A 32 1.86 -4.06 -2.70
CA THR A 32 3.13 -4.60 -3.22
C THR A 32 3.89 -3.54 -3.99
N GLY A 33 5.21 -3.44 -3.77
CA GLY A 33 6.01 -2.37 -4.38
C GLY A 33 5.68 -0.99 -3.81
N ALA A 34 5.28 -0.93 -2.54
CA ALA A 34 4.75 0.27 -1.89
C ALA A 34 5.76 1.42 -1.73
N ASN A 35 7.06 1.17 -1.90
CA ASN A 35 8.10 2.17 -1.59
C ASN A 35 8.52 3.06 -2.76
N SER A 36 7.99 2.88 -3.97
CA SER A 36 8.35 3.73 -5.11
C SER A 36 7.24 3.84 -6.16
N GLY A 37 7.38 4.81 -7.07
CA GLY A 37 6.49 5.03 -8.20
C GLY A 37 5.00 5.04 -7.80
N ILE A 38 4.21 4.30 -8.56
CA ILE A 38 2.75 4.19 -8.36
C ILE A 38 2.43 3.60 -6.98
N GLY A 39 3.16 2.60 -6.52
CA GLY A 39 2.91 1.97 -5.22
C GLY A 39 3.04 2.95 -4.06
N LYS A 40 4.01 3.87 -4.13
CA LYS A 40 4.16 4.95 -3.15
C LYS A 40 2.99 5.92 -3.19
N CYS A 41 2.57 6.35 -4.39
CA CYS A 41 1.40 7.23 -4.55
C CYS A 41 0.12 6.61 -3.98
N VAL A 42 -0.13 5.32 -4.25
CA VAL A 42 -1.28 4.60 -3.70
C VAL A 42 -1.19 4.50 -2.18
N THR A 43 -0.01 4.17 -1.64
CA THR A 43 0.24 4.10 -0.19
C THR A 43 -0.09 5.43 0.49
N THR A 44 0.43 6.55 -0.04
CA THR A 44 0.14 7.88 0.50
C THR A 44 -1.36 8.20 0.43
N SER A 45 -2.01 8.00 -0.72
CA SER A 45 -3.41 8.38 -0.88
C SER A 45 -4.37 7.56 -0.01
N ILE A 46 -4.09 6.27 0.21
CA ILE A 46 -4.87 5.44 1.13
C ILE A 46 -4.64 5.86 2.59
N ALA A 47 -3.42 6.25 2.95
CA ALA A 47 -3.10 6.73 4.30
C ALA A 47 -3.84 8.04 4.60
N GLU A 48 -3.87 8.97 3.64
CA GLU A 48 -4.61 10.23 3.75
C GLU A 48 -6.12 10.03 3.96
N ARG A 49 -6.66 8.88 3.53
CA ARG A 49 -8.08 8.50 3.67
C ARG A 49 -8.37 7.63 4.89
N GLY A 50 -7.42 7.48 5.82
CA GLY A 50 -7.62 6.72 7.05
C GLY A 50 -7.42 5.20 6.93
N GLY A 51 -6.92 4.71 5.80
CA GLY A 51 -6.70 3.27 5.59
C GLY A 51 -5.49 2.72 6.33
N THR A 52 -5.61 1.52 6.90
CA THR A 52 -4.45 0.82 7.48
C THR A 52 -3.68 0.12 6.37
N ILE A 53 -2.36 0.33 6.31
CA ILE A 53 -1.56 -0.15 5.18
C ILE A 53 -0.52 -1.19 5.60
N HIS A 54 -0.45 -2.26 4.83
CA HIS A 54 0.56 -3.31 4.90
C HIS A 54 1.47 -3.19 3.66
N MET A 55 2.56 -2.45 3.81
CA MET A 55 3.55 -2.24 2.77
C MET A 55 4.37 -3.51 2.55
N VAL A 56 4.44 -3.97 1.30
CA VAL A 56 5.27 -5.09 0.89
C VAL A 56 6.38 -4.60 -0.03
N CYS A 57 7.63 -4.65 0.47
CA CYS A 57 8.80 -4.12 -0.22
C CYS A 57 9.94 -5.15 -0.29
N ARG A 58 10.84 -4.98 -1.26
CA ARG A 58 12.05 -5.82 -1.41
C ARG A 58 13.29 -5.23 -0.71
N ASN A 59 13.31 -3.91 -0.54
CA ASN A 59 14.39 -3.16 0.11
C ASN A 59 13.84 -2.55 1.39
N GLU A 60 14.36 -3.00 2.53
CA GLU A 60 13.92 -2.58 3.86
C GLU A 60 14.23 -1.11 4.15
N THR A 61 15.43 -0.64 3.83
CA THR A 61 15.87 0.74 4.08
C THR A 61 14.98 1.74 3.34
N ALA A 62 14.83 1.57 2.03
CA ALA A 62 13.98 2.45 1.21
C ALA A 62 12.50 2.32 1.59
N GLY A 63 12.07 1.14 2.03
CA GLY A 63 10.73 0.91 2.58
C GLY A 63 10.48 1.71 3.85
N ASN A 64 11.41 1.65 4.80
CA ASN A 64 11.34 2.38 6.07
C ASN A 64 11.38 3.89 5.85
N GLU A 65 12.24 4.40 4.96
CA GLU A 65 12.26 5.82 4.60
C GLU A 65 10.91 6.29 4.07
N THR A 66 10.29 5.50 3.20
CA THR A 66 8.96 5.81 2.64
C THR A 66 7.88 5.75 3.71
N LYS A 67 7.88 4.71 4.55
CA LYS A 67 6.96 4.59 5.69
C LYS A 67 7.05 5.81 6.60
N LEU A 68 8.27 6.20 7.01
CA LEU A 68 8.49 7.36 7.87
C LEU A 68 8.05 8.66 7.22
N ALA A 69 8.29 8.83 5.92
CA ALA A 69 7.83 10.02 5.20
C ALA A 69 6.30 10.14 5.21
N ILE A 70 5.57 9.03 5.02
CA ILE A 70 4.11 9.02 5.01
C ILE A 70 3.53 9.17 6.43
N MET A 71 4.15 8.55 7.44
CA MET A 71 3.74 8.72 8.84
C MET A 71 4.00 10.13 9.40
N LYS A 72 4.89 10.92 8.76
CA LYS A 72 5.06 12.34 9.12
C LYS A 72 3.92 13.21 8.60
N THR A 73 3.31 12.83 7.49
CA THR A 73 2.23 13.58 6.84
C THR A 73 0.85 13.07 7.23
N THR A 74 0.77 11.83 7.72
CA THR A 74 -0.47 11.15 8.10
C THR A 74 -0.29 10.50 9.47
N GLU A 75 -1.30 10.54 10.34
CA GLU A 75 -1.26 9.85 11.64
C GLU A 75 -1.57 8.34 11.53
N MET A 76 -1.41 7.77 10.34
CA MET A 76 -1.86 6.41 10.05
C MET A 76 -0.85 5.33 10.42
N ARG A 77 -1.39 4.19 10.84
CA ARG A 77 -0.61 2.98 11.12
C ARG A 77 -0.22 2.30 9.82
N ILE A 78 1.09 2.19 9.62
CA ILE A 78 1.69 1.52 8.46
C ILE A 78 2.57 0.37 8.93
N PHE A 79 2.24 -0.84 8.49
CA PHE A 79 3.03 -2.04 8.71
C PHE A 79 3.92 -2.28 7.49
N MET A 80 5.15 -2.72 7.74
CA MET A 80 6.09 -3.00 6.66
C MET A 80 6.55 -4.43 6.74
N PHE A 81 6.51 -5.11 5.60
CA PHE A 81 6.94 -6.48 5.46
C PHE A 81 7.91 -6.58 4.29
N MET A 82 9.06 -7.20 4.54
CA MET A 82 10.01 -7.52 3.48
C MET A 82 9.60 -8.85 2.84
N PHE A 83 9.13 -8.79 1.59
CA PHE A 83 8.64 -9.97 0.87
C PHE A 83 9.26 -10.02 -0.52
N LEU A 84 10.17 -10.98 -0.72
CA LEU A 84 10.91 -11.11 -1.95
C LEU A 84 10.16 -11.93 -3.01
N ILE A 85 9.45 -13.01 -2.64
CA ILE A 85 8.74 -13.87 -3.60
C ILE A 85 7.63 -14.66 -2.88
N PHE A 86 6.42 -14.70 -3.45
CA PHE A 86 5.28 -15.58 -3.07
C PHE A 86 5.54 -17.09 -3.30
N HIS A 87 6.79 -17.54 -3.42
CA HIS A 87 7.12 -18.91 -3.81
C HIS A 87 6.97 -19.94 -2.68
N LYS A 88 6.83 -19.50 -1.43
CA LYS A 88 6.66 -20.38 -0.27
C LYS A 88 5.39 -20.02 0.49
N ALA A 89 4.34 -20.83 0.32
CA ALA A 89 3.03 -20.65 0.92
C ALA A 89 3.09 -20.42 2.45
N TRP A 90 4.02 -21.07 3.16
CA TRP A 90 4.17 -20.87 4.61
C TRP A 90 4.51 -19.43 4.98
N LYS A 91 5.37 -18.74 4.21
CA LYS A 91 5.73 -17.34 4.53
C LYS A 91 4.49 -16.47 4.52
N TRP A 92 3.58 -16.73 3.57
CA TRP A 92 2.32 -16.02 3.46
C TRP A 92 1.38 -16.31 4.65
N LEU A 93 1.31 -17.57 5.09
CA LEU A 93 0.61 -17.94 6.32
C LEU A 93 1.13 -17.20 7.56
N ASN A 94 2.45 -17.07 7.73
CA ASN A 94 3.02 -16.31 8.84
C ASN A 94 2.71 -14.81 8.73
N PHE A 95 2.72 -14.26 7.52
CA PHE A 95 2.29 -12.89 7.29
C PHE A 95 0.82 -12.68 7.67
N VAL A 96 -0.09 -13.56 7.23
CA VAL A 96 -1.53 -13.45 7.53
C VAL A 96 -1.79 -13.61 9.04
N LYS A 97 -1.07 -14.50 9.72
CA LYS A 97 -1.16 -14.63 11.19
C LYS A 97 -0.76 -13.34 11.91
N ASN A 98 0.26 -12.64 11.42
CA ASN A 98 0.65 -11.33 11.95
C ASN A 98 -0.36 -10.21 11.62
N LEU A 99 -1.35 -10.45 10.76
CA LEU A 99 -2.49 -9.55 10.53
C LEU A 99 -3.63 -9.80 11.53
N GLU A 100 -3.75 -11.02 12.05
CA GLU A 100 -4.85 -11.46 12.93
C GLU A 100 -4.58 -11.22 14.43
N GLU A 101 -3.31 -11.05 14.85
CA GLU A 101 -3.05 -10.69 16.24
C GLU A 101 -3.59 -9.28 16.53
N PRO A 102 -4.37 -9.10 17.61
CA PRO A 102 -4.78 -7.77 18.02
C PRO A 102 -3.51 -7.01 18.36
N MET A 103 -3.12 -6.06 17.51
CA MET A 103 -2.07 -5.12 17.85
C MET A 103 -2.62 -4.21 18.93
N ILE A 104 -2.41 -4.66 20.17
CA ILE A 104 -2.71 -4.00 21.44
C ILE A 104 -2.29 -2.52 21.35
N PRO A 105 -3.06 -1.59 21.96
CA PRO A 105 -2.97 -0.14 21.70
C PRO A 105 -1.59 0.47 21.75
#